data_AF-A0A536KT36-F1
#
_entry.id   AF-A0A536KT36-F1
#
_cell.length_a   1.000
_cell.length_b   1.000
_cell.length_c   1.000
_cell.angle_alpha   90.00
_cell.angle_beta   90.00
_cell.angle_gamma   90.00
#
_symmetry.space_group_name_H-M   'P 1'
#
loop_
_entity.id
_entity.type
_entity.pdbx_description
1 polymer ?
#
loop_
_entity_poly.entity_id
_entity_poly.type
_entity_poly.pdbx_seq_one_letter_code
_entity_poly.pdbx_strand_id
1 'polypeptide(L)'
;MRRTLRSGPGIACRTGPITSRATRWSRRWTRSASTARSSSPPFRCTSTTPAMRWRCNRPIPAASRSVRHDFPVNVLFWGNVDAGAALIDRHPETRFIIDHLAILQPRVPPAPPQPWADLPKVLELAKRPNAVIKVSGACTLSREPYPFPDIWDPLARVFDAWGFDRCLWGTDWTRAFAVVNYEQAVEPFLRTDRLSDTERAMLMGGACAKAYGWSPKKA
;
A
#
# COMPACT_ATOMS: atom_id res chain seq x y z
N MET A 1 -34.39 -4.54 -27.52
CA MET A 1 -34.11 -4.16 -26.11
C MET A 1 -33.23 -5.22 -25.45
N ARG A 2 -31.99 -4.89 -25.08
CA ARG A 2 -31.32 -5.27 -23.80
C ARG A 2 -29.90 -4.71 -23.80
N ARG A 3 -29.53 -4.14 -22.64
CA ARG A 3 -28.42 -3.21 -22.38
C ARG A 3 -27.04 -3.87 -22.45
N THR A 4 -26.07 -3.14 -23.01
CA THR A 4 -24.63 -3.36 -22.83
C THR A 4 -24.19 -2.83 -21.46
N LEU A 5 -23.56 -3.67 -20.64
CA LEU A 5 -22.89 -3.27 -19.39
C LEU A 5 -21.53 -2.63 -19.74
N ARG A 6 -21.35 -1.35 -19.37
CA ARG A 6 -20.06 -0.65 -19.45
C ARG A 6 -19.19 -1.02 -18.25
N SER A 7 -17.91 -1.24 -18.54
CA SER A 7 -16.81 -1.44 -17.60
C SER A 7 -16.43 -0.16 -16.84
N GLY A 8 -16.17 -0.29 -15.53
CA GLY A 8 -15.55 0.75 -14.70
C GLY A 8 -14.02 0.57 -14.61
N PRO A 9 -13.20 1.62 -14.40
CA PRO A 9 -11.74 1.50 -14.40
C PRO A 9 -11.11 1.55 -13.00
N GLY A 10 -10.12 0.68 -12.78
CA GLY A 10 -9.18 0.70 -11.65
C GLY A 10 -8.37 -0.60 -11.59
N ILE A 11 -7.40 -0.79 -12.49
CA ILE A 11 -6.55 -2.01 -12.53
C ILE A 11 -5.14 -1.67 -12.06
N ALA A 12 -4.76 -2.23 -10.90
CA ALA A 12 -3.36 -2.36 -10.51
C ALA A 12 -2.77 -3.61 -11.21
N CYS A 13 -1.73 -3.43 -12.02
CA CYS A 13 -1.08 -4.53 -12.76
C CYS A 13 0.19 -4.98 -12.02
N ARG A 14 0.28 -6.29 -11.72
CA ARG A 14 1.53 -6.92 -11.25
C ARG A 14 2.42 -7.20 -12.45
N THR A 15 3.66 -6.70 -12.45
CA THR A 15 4.64 -7.06 -13.49
C THR A 15 5.69 -8.01 -12.91
N GLY A 16 5.73 -9.25 -13.40
CA GLY A 16 6.82 -10.20 -13.15
C GLY A 16 8.09 -9.86 -13.96
N PRO A 17 9.17 -10.66 -13.85
CA PRO A 17 10.42 -10.42 -14.55
C PRO A 17 10.21 -10.43 -16.08
N ILE A 18 10.60 -9.34 -16.73
CA ILE A 18 10.41 -9.12 -18.16
C ILE A 18 11.52 -9.87 -18.92
N THR A 19 11.19 -11.00 -19.55
CA THR A 19 11.98 -11.55 -20.65
C THR A 19 11.65 -10.82 -21.95
N SER A 20 12.61 -10.77 -22.88
CA SER A 20 12.69 -9.83 -24.03
C SER A 20 11.54 -9.86 -25.05
N ARG A 21 10.53 -10.75 -24.92
CA ARG A 21 9.40 -10.85 -25.86
C ARG A 21 8.20 -9.94 -25.54
N ALA A 22 8.13 -9.30 -24.36
CA ALA A 22 6.96 -8.52 -23.94
C ALA A 22 6.86 -7.09 -24.57
N THR A 23 7.82 -6.68 -25.40
CA THR A 23 7.92 -5.31 -25.95
C THR A 23 6.96 -5.01 -27.10
N ARG A 24 6.32 -6.01 -27.71
CA ARG A 24 5.42 -5.78 -28.87
C ARG A 24 3.99 -5.37 -28.45
N TRP A 25 3.56 -5.67 -27.23
CA TRP A 25 2.17 -5.41 -26.78
C TRP A 25 1.99 -4.08 -26.02
N SER A 26 3.06 -3.42 -25.57
CA SER A 26 2.95 -2.23 -24.70
C SER A 26 2.50 -0.95 -25.39
N ARG A 27 2.46 -0.89 -26.73
CA ARG A 27 2.08 0.33 -27.48
C ARG A 27 0.57 0.57 -27.57
N ARG A 28 -0.27 -0.44 -27.32
CA ARG A 28 -1.74 -0.32 -27.45
C ARG A 28 -2.47 -0.01 -26.13
N TRP A 29 -1.79 -0.13 -24.99
CA TRP A 29 -2.38 -0.03 -23.64
C TRP A 29 -2.09 1.28 -22.90
N THR A 30 -1.53 2.29 -23.56
CA THR A 30 -1.25 3.60 -22.96
C THR A 30 -2.46 4.54 -22.93
N ARG A 31 -3.62 4.13 -23.47
CA ARG A 31 -4.85 4.94 -23.49
C ARG A 31 -5.98 4.43 -22.57
N SER A 32 -5.78 3.37 -21.79
CA SER A 32 -6.79 2.86 -20.86
C SER A 32 -6.22 2.48 -19.49
N ALA A 33 -6.56 3.31 -18.49
CA ALA A 33 -6.73 2.99 -17.07
C ALA A 33 -5.66 2.12 -16.37
N SER A 34 -4.40 2.57 -16.35
CA SER A 34 -3.42 2.05 -15.39
C SER A 34 -2.66 3.21 -14.73
N THR A 35 -2.91 3.42 -13.43
CA THR A 35 -2.36 4.52 -12.62
C THR A 35 -1.24 4.08 -11.66
N ALA A 36 -0.96 2.77 -11.57
CA ALA A 36 0.02 2.23 -10.63
C ALA A 36 0.63 0.90 -11.10
N ARG A 37 1.90 0.68 -10.78
CA ARG A 37 2.58 -0.62 -10.96
C ARG A 37 2.84 -1.26 -9.60
N SER A 38 2.52 -2.55 -9.48
CA SER A 38 2.80 -3.36 -8.30
C SER A 38 3.96 -4.31 -8.59
N SER A 39 4.95 -4.32 -7.70
CA SER A 39 6.01 -5.33 -7.70
C SER A 39 6.03 -6.04 -6.35
N SER A 40 5.77 -7.34 -6.35
CA SER A 40 6.03 -8.23 -5.21
C SER A 40 7.23 -9.10 -5.59
N PRO A 41 8.35 -9.08 -4.84
CA PRO A 41 9.36 -10.12 -5.01
C PRO A 41 8.77 -11.46 -4.52
N PRO A 42 8.91 -12.56 -5.28
CA PRO A 42 8.63 -13.88 -4.73
C PRO A 42 9.84 -14.31 -3.87
N PHE A 43 9.54 -14.99 -2.76
CA PHE A 43 10.43 -15.76 -1.89
C PHE A 43 11.03 -15.12 -0.63
N ARG A 44 10.90 -15.92 0.43
CA ARG A 44 11.57 -15.91 1.72
C ARG A 44 13.09 -15.95 1.48
N CYS A 45 13.82 -14.94 1.92
CA CYS A 45 15.28 -14.90 1.82
C CYS A 45 15.88 -15.59 3.04
N THR A 46 16.08 -16.90 2.95
CA THR A 46 16.88 -17.68 3.91
C THR A 46 18.03 -18.33 3.15
N SER A 47 19.15 -17.62 2.94
CA SER A 47 20.46 -18.24 2.75
C SER A 47 21.62 -17.23 2.77
N THR A 48 22.63 -17.59 3.55
CA THR A 48 23.93 -16.94 3.79
C THR A 48 24.92 -17.33 2.70
N THR A 49 24.89 -16.67 1.53
CA THR A 49 26.00 -16.82 0.57
C THR A 49 26.35 -15.51 -0.15
N PRO A 50 27.65 -15.15 -0.30
CA PRO A 50 28.08 -13.84 -0.82
C PRO A 50 27.63 -13.54 -2.26
N ALA A 51 27.31 -14.56 -3.06
CA ALA A 51 26.99 -14.43 -4.48
C ALA A 51 25.65 -13.72 -4.77
N MET A 52 24.72 -13.64 -3.80
CA MET A 52 23.41 -13.00 -4.00
C MET A 52 23.34 -11.56 -3.48
N ARG A 53 24.41 -11.04 -2.86
CA ARG A 53 24.57 -9.62 -2.50
C ARG A 53 24.54 -8.71 -3.74
N TRP A 54 24.90 -9.26 -4.91
CA TRP A 54 24.99 -8.55 -6.18
C TRP A 54 23.66 -8.21 -6.87
N ARG A 55 22.52 -8.84 -6.50
CA ARG A 55 21.22 -8.55 -7.16
C ARG A 55 20.49 -7.32 -6.62
N CYS A 56 20.86 -6.80 -5.44
CA CYS A 56 20.27 -5.58 -4.88
C CYS A 56 20.90 -4.26 -5.40
N ASN A 57 22.00 -4.32 -6.15
CA ASN A 57 22.76 -3.14 -6.59
C ASN A 57 22.39 -2.60 -7.99
N ARG A 58 21.41 -3.18 -8.69
CA ARG A 58 20.91 -2.59 -9.95
C ARG A 58 19.69 -1.71 -9.67
N PRO A 59 19.53 -0.57 -10.37
CA PRO A 59 18.30 0.22 -10.28
C PRO A 59 17.11 -0.69 -10.60
N ILE A 60 16.09 -0.68 -9.74
CA ILE A 60 14.85 -1.40 -10.05
C ILE A 60 14.30 -0.79 -11.34
N PRO A 61 14.18 -1.54 -12.46
CA PRO A 61 13.78 -0.98 -13.74
C PRO A 61 12.39 -0.31 -13.69
N ALA A 62 11.55 -0.73 -12.74
CA ALA A 62 10.27 -0.11 -12.45
C ALA A 62 10.40 1.30 -11.84
N ALA A 63 11.33 1.53 -10.89
CA ALA A 63 11.52 2.83 -10.24
C ALA A 63 12.08 3.88 -11.21
N SER A 64 13.16 3.57 -11.94
CA SER A 64 13.72 4.52 -12.92
C SER A 64 12.77 4.84 -14.08
N ARG A 65 11.79 3.96 -14.37
CA ARG A 65 10.79 4.19 -15.41
C ARG A 65 9.52 4.86 -14.88
N SER A 66 9.23 4.73 -13.59
CA SER A 66 8.07 5.36 -12.96
C SER A 66 8.26 6.86 -12.83
N VAL A 67 9.47 7.32 -12.50
CA VAL A 67 9.84 8.76 -12.48
C VAL A 67 9.55 9.42 -13.83
N ARG A 68 9.92 8.77 -14.95
CA ARG A 68 9.69 9.31 -16.31
C ARG A 68 8.23 9.49 -16.70
N HIS A 69 7.31 8.86 -15.98
CA HIS A 69 5.89 8.88 -16.30
C HIS A 69 5.03 9.31 -15.10
N ASP A 70 5.66 9.86 -14.05
CA ASP A 70 5.06 10.23 -12.76
C ASP A 70 4.10 9.16 -12.20
N PHE A 71 4.50 7.89 -12.30
CA PHE A 71 3.71 6.80 -11.70
C PHE A 71 4.18 6.52 -10.27
N PRO A 72 3.26 6.42 -9.29
CA PRO A 72 3.62 5.88 -7.99
C PRO A 72 3.92 4.37 -8.08
N VAL A 73 4.85 3.91 -7.25
CA VAL A 73 5.21 2.49 -7.12
C VAL A 73 4.63 1.96 -5.83
N ASN A 74 3.71 1.00 -5.93
CA ASN A 74 3.17 0.30 -4.76
C ASN A 74 4.14 -0.82 -4.38
N VAL A 75 4.52 -0.85 -3.10
CA VAL A 75 5.54 -1.76 -2.57
C VAL A 75 5.04 -2.45 -1.30
N LEU A 76 5.29 -3.75 -1.25
CA LEU A 76 4.98 -4.61 -0.12
C LEU A 76 6.27 -5.24 0.39
N PHE A 77 6.61 -4.98 1.65
CA PHE A 77 7.84 -5.49 2.28
C PHE A 77 7.71 -5.74 3.79
N TRP A 78 6.50 -6.06 4.30
CA TRP A 78 6.34 -6.47 5.69
C TRP A 78 7.30 -7.61 6.07
N GLY A 79 7.76 -7.64 7.32
CA GLY A 79 8.79 -8.58 7.77
C GLY A 79 10.19 -8.36 7.16
N ASN A 80 10.37 -7.33 6.32
CA ASN A 80 11.66 -6.92 5.76
C ASN A 80 11.74 -5.38 5.60
N VAL A 81 11.31 -4.66 6.64
CA VAL A 81 11.18 -3.20 6.63
C VAL A 81 12.52 -2.50 6.32
N ASP A 82 13.64 -3.04 6.81
CA ASP A 82 14.97 -2.46 6.60
C ASP A 82 15.39 -2.49 5.12
N ALA A 83 15.06 -3.58 4.40
CA ALA A 83 15.29 -3.63 2.95
C ALA A 83 14.35 -2.69 2.18
N GLY A 84 13.10 -2.53 2.65
CA GLY A 84 12.15 -1.55 2.11
C GLY A 84 12.66 -0.12 2.27
N ALA A 85 13.17 0.23 3.46
CA ALA A 85 13.79 1.52 3.73
C ALA A 85 14.97 1.80 2.78
N ALA A 86 15.90 0.84 2.67
CA ALA A 86 17.05 0.97 1.77
C ALA A 86 16.66 1.07 0.29
N LEU A 87 15.50 0.51 -0.11
CA LEU A 87 14.97 0.69 -1.45
C LEU A 87 14.47 2.12 -1.68
N ILE A 88 13.70 2.65 -0.73
CA ILE A 88 13.14 4.01 -0.80
C ILE A 88 14.28 5.04 -0.84
N ASP A 89 15.29 4.88 0.02
CA ASP A 89 16.44 5.79 0.12
C ASP A 89 17.28 5.82 -1.16
N ARG A 90 17.35 4.70 -1.89
CA ARG A 90 18.07 4.62 -3.17
C ARG A 90 17.36 5.35 -4.32
N HIS A 91 16.08 5.67 -4.16
CA HIS A 91 15.24 6.23 -5.22
C HIS A 91 14.44 7.45 -4.73
N PRO A 92 15.12 8.55 -4.34
CA PRO A 92 14.47 9.73 -3.77
C PRO A 92 13.44 10.36 -4.72
N GLU A 93 13.67 10.28 -6.03
CA GLU A 93 12.77 10.80 -7.07
C GLU A 93 11.51 9.94 -7.28
N THR A 94 11.45 8.74 -6.71
CA THR A 94 10.30 7.83 -6.88
C THR A 94 9.34 7.98 -5.73
N ARG A 95 8.06 8.21 -6.06
CA ARG A 95 6.95 8.18 -5.10
C ARG A 95 6.59 6.74 -4.77
N PHE A 96 6.83 6.33 -3.53
CA PHE A 96 6.50 4.99 -3.04
C PHE A 96 5.20 5.00 -2.23
N ILE A 97 4.35 4.00 -2.48
CA ILE A 97 3.16 3.74 -1.68
C ILE A 97 3.37 2.41 -0.97
N ILE A 98 3.49 2.47 0.35
CA ILE A 98 3.77 1.34 1.21
C ILE A 98 2.46 0.65 1.55
N ASP A 99 2.32 -0.59 1.10
CA ASP A 99 1.11 -1.37 1.31
C ASP A 99 0.99 -1.88 2.76
N HIS A 100 -0.23 -1.91 3.28
CA HIS A 100 -0.62 -2.58 4.53
C HIS A 100 0.22 -2.18 5.76
N LEU A 101 0.48 -0.88 5.91
CA LEU A 101 1.28 -0.30 6.99
C LEU A 101 2.72 -0.83 7.08
N ALA A 102 3.23 -1.56 6.07
CA ALA A 102 4.42 -2.41 6.17
C ALA A 102 4.39 -3.43 7.33
N ILE A 103 3.20 -3.73 7.88
CA ILE A 103 2.99 -4.66 8.98
C ILE A 103 2.35 -5.93 8.44
N LEU A 104 2.83 -7.09 8.89
CA LEU A 104 2.28 -8.38 8.49
C LEU A 104 0.83 -8.50 8.94
N GLN A 105 -0.09 -8.58 7.98
CA GLN A 105 -1.52 -8.71 8.25
C GLN A 105 -1.94 -10.18 8.29
N PRO A 106 -2.62 -10.66 9.34
CA PRO A 106 -3.11 -12.03 9.40
C PRO A 106 -4.22 -12.25 8.37
N ARG A 107 -4.24 -13.45 7.77
CA ARG A 107 -5.27 -13.84 6.78
C ARG A 107 -6.40 -14.65 7.40
N VAL A 108 -6.21 -15.13 8.61
CA VAL A 108 -7.18 -15.88 9.41
C VAL A 108 -7.01 -15.46 10.87
N PRO A 109 -8.07 -15.53 11.68
CA PRO A 109 -7.95 -15.36 13.13
C PRO A 109 -7.10 -16.46 13.78
N PRO A 110 -6.53 -16.22 14.97
CA PRO A 110 -6.49 -14.94 15.68
C PRO A 110 -5.38 -14.00 15.15
N ALA A 111 -5.44 -12.73 15.53
CA ALA A 111 -4.32 -11.82 15.32
C ALA A 111 -3.07 -12.29 16.08
N PRO A 112 -1.85 -11.98 15.60
CA PRO A 112 -0.61 -12.35 16.29
C PRO A 112 -0.55 -11.83 17.74
N PRO A 113 0.29 -12.42 18.60
CA PRO A 113 0.54 -11.92 19.97
C PRO A 113 0.98 -10.45 20.02
N GLN A 114 1.80 -10.03 19.06
CA GLN A 114 2.35 -8.68 18.97
C GLN A 114 2.11 -8.14 17.55
N PRO A 115 0.87 -7.76 17.20
CA PRO A 115 0.51 -7.43 15.82
C PRO A 115 1.18 -6.13 15.33
N TRP A 116 1.60 -5.26 16.26
CA TRP A 116 2.25 -3.98 15.98
C TRP A 116 3.76 -3.98 16.28
N ALA A 117 4.41 -5.15 16.34
CA ALA A 117 5.83 -5.26 16.70
C ALA A 117 6.76 -4.40 15.82
N ASP A 118 6.46 -4.29 14.52
CA ASP A 118 7.24 -3.49 13.56
C ASP A 118 6.87 -1.99 13.55
N LEU A 119 5.89 -1.54 14.37
CA LEU A 119 5.43 -0.15 14.39
C LEU A 119 6.58 0.86 14.54
N PRO A 120 7.58 0.69 15.42
CA PRO A 120 8.70 1.63 15.50
C PRO A 120 9.43 1.83 14.16
N LYS A 121 9.62 0.75 13.39
CA LYS A 121 10.23 0.84 12.06
C LYS A 121 9.33 1.56 11.06
N VAL A 122 8.02 1.37 11.16
CA VAL A 122 7.01 2.06 10.33
C VAL A 122 7.03 3.57 10.59
N LEU A 123 7.18 3.99 11.85
CA LEU A 123 7.29 5.42 12.19
C LEU A 123 8.59 6.02 11.63
N GLU A 124 9.70 5.28 11.69
CA GLU A 124 10.98 5.70 11.10
C GLU A 124 10.91 5.88 9.58
N LEU A 125 10.11 5.09 8.87
CA LEU A 125 9.88 5.26 7.43
C LEU A 125 9.25 6.63 7.09
N ALA A 126 8.47 7.23 8.00
CA ALA A 126 7.78 8.50 7.77
C ALA A 126 8.73 9.68 7.50
N LYS A 127 9.99 9.57 7.95
CA LYS A 127 11.06 10.55 7.70
C LYS A 127 11.42 10.71 6.22
N ARG A 128 10.97 9.78 5.36
CA ARG A 128 11.23 9.80 3.91
C ARG A 128 10.12 10.58 3.21
N PRO A 129 10.40 11.75 2.61
CA PRO A 129 9.36 12.59 2.00
C PRO A 129 8.74 11.97 0.75
N ASN A 130 9.46 11.06 0.08
CA ASN A 130 9.01 10.35 -1.12
C ASN A 130 8.17 9.09 -0.81
N ALA A 131 7.87 8.81 0.46
CA ALA A 131 7.05 7.70 0.88
C ALA A 131 5.65 8.15 1.33
N VAL A 132 4.67 7.32 1.01
CA VAL A 132 3.26 7.41 1.39
C VAL A 132 2.86 6.05 1.95
N ILE A 133 1.99 6.00 2.97
CA ILE A 133 1.59 4.76 3.63
C ILE A 133 0.12 4.45 3.42
N LYS A 134 -0.19 3.16 3.20
CA LYS A 134 -1.55 2.66 3.09
C LYS A 134 -2.02 2.06 4.41
N VAL A 135 -2.94 2.75 5.05
CA VAL A 135 -3.69 2.33 6.24
C VAL A 135 -4.77 1.34 5.80
N SER A 136 -4.33 0.11 5.50
CA SER A 136 -5.22 -0.95 5.01
C SER A 136 -5.02 -2.25 5.77
N GLY A 137 -6.12 -2.95 6.00
CA GLY A 137 -6.12 -4.19 6.78
C GLY A 137 -5.98 -3.99 8.30
N ALA A 138 -5.95 -2.74 8.81
CA ALA A 138 -5.72 -2.46 10.23
C ALA A 138 -6.65 -3.23 11.18
N CYS A 139 -7.94 -3.38 10.84
CA CYS A 139 -8.88 -4.17 11.64
C CYS A 139 -8.48 -5.65 11.78
N THR A 140 -7.69 -6.20 10.84
CA THR A 140 -7.18 -7.58 10.94
C THR A 140 -6.10 -7.73 12.02
N LEU A 141 -5.50 -6.63 12.49
CA LEU A 141 -4.52 -6.62 13.58
C LEU A 141 -5.16 -6.58 14.97
N SER A 142 -6.47 -6.30 15.05
CA SER A 142 -7.21 -6.18 16.31
C SER A 142 -7.20 -7.49 17.08
N ARG A 143 -6.94 -7.40 18.38
CA ARG A 143 -7.14 -8.49 19.33
C ARG A 143 -8.44 -8.32 20.13
N GLU A 144 -9.02 -7.12 20.09
CA GLU A 144 -10.31 -6.83 20.69
C GLU A 144 -11.46 -7.05 19.70
N PRO A 145 -12.69 -7.30 20.19
CA PRO A 145 -13.87 -7.43 19.34
C PRO A 145 -14.21 -6.11 18.63
N TYR A 146 -15.04 -6.20 17.58
CA TYR A 146 -15.60 -5.04 16.88
C TYR A 146 -16.25 -4.06 17.88
N PRO A 147 -15.99 -2.73 17.80
CA PRO A 147 -15.39 -1.99 16.68
C PRO A 147 -13.86 -1.84 16.71
N PHE A 148 -13.13 -2.78 17.35
CA PHE A 148 -11.67 -2.86 17.35
C PHE A 148 -10.98 -1.66 18.01
N PRO A 149 -11.24 -1.35 19.30
CA PRO A 149 -10.71 -0.13 19.92
C PRO A 149 -9.17 -0.08 19.98
N ASP A 150 -8.54 -1.24 20.13
CA ASP A 150 -7.08 -1.40 20.30
C ASP A 150 -6.25 -1.05 19.06
N ILE A 151 -6.85 -0.94 17.87
CA ILE A 151 -6.11 -0.52 16.66
C ILE A 151 -5.77 0.97 16.69
N TRP A 152 -6.52 1.76 17.45
CA TRP A 152 -6.49 3.20 17.29
C TRP A 152 -5.23 3.83 17.87
N ASP A 153 -4.69 3.33 18.98
CA ASP A 153 -3.48 3.92 19.60
C ASP A 153 -2.24 3.77 18.70
N PRO A 154 -2.00 2.59 18.10
CA PRO A 154 -1.02 2.45 17.02
C PRO A 154 -1.30 3.37 15.83
N LEU A 155 -2.55 3.49 15.39
CA LEU A 155 -2.91 4.34 14.25
C LEU A 155 -2.69 5.83 14.52
N ALA A 156 -2.99 6.32 15.73
CA ALA A 156 -2.72 7.71 16.11
C ALA A 156 -1.23 8.04 15.94
N ARG A 157 -0.34 7.15 16.41
CA ARG A 157 1.11 7.31 16.22
C ARG A 157 1.51 7.30 14.74
N VAL A 158 0.84 6.50 13.90
CA VAL A 158 1.05 6.52 12.45
C VAL A 158 0.60 7.87 11.87
N PHE A 159 -0.58 8.37 12.23
CA PHE A 159 -1.07 9.65 11.75
C PHE A 159 -0.17 10.82 12.17
N ASP A 160 0.32 10.83 13.42
CA ASP A 160 1.25 11.84 13.93
C ASP A 160 2.57 11.85 13.14
N ALA A 161 3.15 10.68 12.85
CA ALA A 161 4.44 10.59 12.16
C ALA A 161 4.32 10.87 10.66
N TRP A 162 3.26 10.40 10.00
CA TRP A 162 3.11 10.46 8.55
C TRP A 162 2.39 11.73 8.08
N GLY A 163 1.46 12.23 8.88
CA GLY A 163 0.46 13.23 8.48
C GLY A 163 -0.62 12.64 7.57
N PHE A 164 -1.86 13.11 7.71
CA PHE A 164 -3.00 12.59 6.96
C PHE A 164 -2.85 12.67 5.43
N ASP A 165 -2.13 13.68 4.93
CA ASP A 165 -1.80 13.83 3.51
C ASP A 165 -1.03 12.64 2.90
N ARG A 166 -0.37 11.82 3.74
CA ARG A 166 0.41 10.65 3.32
C ARG A 166 -0.18 9.33 3.83
N CYS A 167 -1.39 9.34 4.38
CA CYS A 167 -2.09 8.14 4.87
C CYS A 167 -3.29 7.81 3.97
N LEU A 168 -3.17 6.73 3.19
CA LEU A 168 -4.21 6.25 2.29
C LEU A 168 -5.02 5.15 2.99
N TRP A 169 -6.32 5.34 3.17
CA TRP A 169 -7.15 4.27 3.67
C TRP A 169 -7.52 3.23 2.60
N GLY A 170 -7.72 1.98 3.01
CA GLY A 170 -8.36 0.96 2.17
C GLY A 170 -8.75 -0.29 2.93
N THR A 171 -9.83 -0.95 2.52
CA THR A 171 -10.37 -2.13 3.25
C THR A 171 -9.49 -3.35 3.21
N ASP A 172 -8.73 -3.55 2.12
CA ASP A 172 -8.01 -4.80 1.83
C ASP A 172 -8.94 -6.03 1.71
N TRP A 173 -10.17 -5.79 1.23
CA TRP A 173 -11.30 -6.74 1.23
C TRP A 173 -10.94 -8.14 0.74
N THR A 174 -10.28 -8.28 -0.42
CA THR A 174 -10.02 -9.60 -1.02
C THR A 174 -9.03 -10.44 -0.22
N ARG A 175 -8.24 -9.84 0.67
CA ARG A 175 -7.36 -10.55 1.61
C ARG A 175 -8.03 -10.70 2.99
N ALA A 176 -8.77 -9.69 3.42
CA ALA A 176 -9.26 -9.56 4.80
C ALA A 176 -10.61 -10.26 5.04
N PHE A 177 -11.33 -10.69 4.01
CA PHE A 177 -12.71 -11.22 4.13
C PHE A 177 -12.87 -12.41 5.10
N ALA A 178 -11.81 -13.19 5.33
CA ALA A 178 -11.83 -14.30 6.28
C ALA A 178 -11.62 -13.87 7.76
N VAL A 179 -11.36 -12.58 8.00
CA VAL A 179 -11.13 -12.00 9.33
C VAL A 179 -12.20 -10.95 9.66
N VAL A 180 -12.56 -10.10 8.71
CA VAL A 180 -13.58 -9.04 8.88
C VAL A 180 -14.47 -8.95 7.64
N ASN A 181 -15.75 -8.59 7.83
CA ASN A 181 -16.62 -8.23 6.72
C ASN A 181 -16.33 -6.78 6.24
N TYR A 182 -16.94 -6.36 5.11
CA TYR A 182 -16.64 -5.06 4.50
C TYR A 182 -17.07 -3.90 5.42
N GLU A 183 -18.26 -4.00 6.01
CA GLU A 183 -18.79 -3.01 6.96
C GLU A 183 -17.86 -2.87 8.18
N GLN A 184 -17.43 -3.98 8.77
CA GLN A 184 -16.49 -4.00 9.90
C GLN A 184 -15.13 -3.40 9.55
N ALA A 185 -14.71 -3.44 8.29
CA ALA A 185 -13.48 -2.78 7.84
C ALA A 185 -13.65 -1.26 7.65
N VAL A 186 -14.86 -0.79 7.35
CA VAL A 186 -15.17 0.61 6.99
C VAL A 186 -15.65 1.40 8.20
N GLU A 187 -16.63 0.88 8.92
CA GLU A 187 -17.40 1.61 9.92
C GLU A 187 -16.56 2.18 11.06
N PRO A 188 -15.52 1.48 11.59
CA PRO A 188 -14.66 2.05 12.61
C PRO A 188 -14.05 3.40 12.15
N PHE A 189 -13.63 3.50 10.89
CA PHE A 189 -13.04 4.73 10.35
C PHE A 189 -14.07 5.81 10.02
N LEU A 190 -15.33 5.44 9.75
CA LEU A 190 -16.40 6.39 9.52
C LEU A 190 -16.99 6.98 10.80
N ARG A 191 -17.12 6.17 11.86
CA ARG A 191 -17.84 6.54 13.08
C ARG A 191 -16.98 6.96 14.26
N THR A 192 -15.67 6.76 14.20
CA THR A 192 -14.80 7.16 15.31
C THR A 192 -14.87 8.67 15.58
N ASP A 193 -14.81 9.01 16.87
CA ASP A 193 -14.60 10.35 17.40
C ASP A 193 -13.13 10.76 17.46
N ARG A 194 -12.20 9.83 17.19
CA ARG A 194 -10.75 10.05 17.18
C ARG A 194 -10.25 10.83 15.96
N LEU A 195 -11.12 11.06 14.98
CA LEU A 195 -10.83 11.79 13.75
C LEU A 195 -11.82 12.95 13.61
N SER A 196 -11.30 14.15 13.35
CA SER A 196 -12.12 15.25 12.86
C SER A 196 -12.66 14.95 11.45
N ASP A 197 -13.69 15.68 11.03
CA ASP A 197 -14.29 15.48 9.71
C ASP A 197 -13.30 15.76 8.56
N THR A 198 -12.38 16.71 8.74
CA THR A 198 -11.35 17.04 7.74
C THR A 198 -10.28 15.94 7.65
N GLU A 199 -9.83 15.41 8.78
CA GLU A 199 -8.90 14.28 8.83
C GLU A 199 -9.52 13.03 8.23
N ARG A 200 -10.78 12.73 8.58
CA ARG A 200 -11.54 11.62 8.02
C ARG A 200 -11.68 11.75 6.51
N ALA A 201 -12.05 12.92 5.99
CA ALA A 201 -12.16 13.16 4.55
C ALA A 201 -10.82 12.99 3.82
N MET A 202 -9.71 13.45 4.43
CA MET A 202 -8.38 13.28 3.87
C MET A 202 -7.96 11.80 3.86
N LEU A 203 -8.10 11.10 4.98
CA LEU A 203 -7.76 9.68 5.14
C LEU A 203 -8.55 8.79 4.16
N MET A 204 -9.87 9.00 4.10
CA MET A 204 -10.82 8.14 3.38
C MET A 204 -10.85 8.39 1.86
N GLY A 205 -10.10 9.35 1.33
CA GLY A 205 -10.04 9.57 -0.12
C GLY A 205 -9.11 10.68 -0.58
N GLY A 206 -8.99 11.78 0.16
CA GLY A 206 -8.16 12.93 -0.23
C GLY A 206 -6.69 12.58 -0.47
N ALA A 207 -6.08 11.84 0.46
CA ALA A 207 -4.69 11.42 0.36
C ALA A 207 -4.46 10.46 -0.81
N CYS A 208 -5.44 9.59 -1.12
CA CYS A 208 -5.40 8.71 -2.28
C CYS A 208 -5.45 9.49 -3.61
N ALA A 209 -6.38 10.44 -3.72
CA ALA A 209 -6.49 11.32 -4.88
C ALA A 209 -5.17 12.07 -5.12
N LYS A 210 -4.58 12.64 -4.06
CA LYS A 210 -3.29 13.34 -4.10
C LYS A 210 -2.15 12.42 -4.53
N ALA A 211 -2.01 11.26 -3.88
CA ALA A 211 -0.90 10.34 -4.11
C ALA A 211 -0.88 9.77 -5.53
N TYR A 212 -2.05 9.50 -6.12
CA TYR A 212 -2.19 8.95 -7.47
C TYR A 212 -2.44 9.99 -8.58
N GLY A 213 -2.54 11.28 -8.24
CA GLY A 213 -2.93 12.31 -9.21
C GLY A 213 -4.30 12.03 -9.83
N TRP A 214 -5.20 11.42 -9.07
CA TRP A 214 -6.51 10.98 -9.55
C TRP A 214 -7.62 11.87 -9.00
N SER A 215 -8.48 12.37 -9.88
CA SER A 215 -9.69 13.11 -9.50
C SER A 215 -10.91 12.41 -10.10
N PRO A 216 -11.77 11.76 -9.28
CA PRO A 216 -13.02 11.22 -9.77
C PRO A 216 -13.91 12.37 -10.24
N LYS A 217 -14.46 12.25 -11.46
CA LYS A 217 -15.54 13.15 -11.89
C LYS A 217 -16.78 12.82 -11.06
N LYS A 218 -17.48 13.84 -10.57
CA LYS A 218 -18.84 13.64 -10.02
C LYS A 218 -19.68 12.97 -11.10
N ALA A 219 -20.32 11.87 -10.72
CA ALA A 219 -21.22 11.10 -11.59
C ALA A 219 -22.49 11.91 -11.88
#